data_AF-A0A517LVJ6-F1
#
_entry.id   AF-A0A517LVJ6-F1
#
_cell.length_a   1.000
_cell.length_b   1.000
_cell.length_c   1.000
_cell.angle_alpha   90.00
_cell.angle_beta   90.00
_cell.angle_gamma   90.00
#
_symmetry.space_group_name_H-M   'P 1'
#
loop_
_entity.id
_entity.type
_entity.pdbx_description
1 polymer ?
#
loop_
_entity_poly.entity_id
_entity_poly.type
_entity_poly.pdbx_seq_one_letter_code
_entity_poly.pdbx_strand_id
1 'polypeptide(L)'
;MLHVLKNSAPSLVALVCLSFAQSCDAVEPKPPKGYRAILNGENLSGWYGWNPHASAKLTGEKKAENLRKQRAEFSEHWTVENGELVNDGHGPYATTEEEFGNIDLQLEYKTVPKADSGIYLRGTPQVQIWDWNQPYNLKRPDRKPHQGSGGLFNNTPGTLGRDPIMRADKPFGQWNQLRIRQVGDRTWVWLNSRAVVEGAVMENFWDRSQPLPAKGPIMLQTHGGEIRWRNIFVREINDQQSEKILAAYRPLPQPTQYDVSYGPHLKQVLHFWQAESDKPTPVLFFIHGGGWSNGGRLSGLSGMLPTILKEGISVVSVEYRFVGEATADGVVPPVKGPLDDVARALQFVRSKAADWNLDKQRIGASGGSAGACSSLWLAFHPEMADPDSEDPVARESTRLWCAAVTGAQTTLDPKQMKEWTPNSRYGGHAFGFRGDSEKKLSAFDEFLAKRDTILPWIAEYSPYALVSSDDPPVYLSYSSAPALGKKQKDPTHTANFGVKLQEHCEQAGVDCELVYPGAADVQHPTTTDYLIWKLKRPNS
;
A
#
# COMPACT_ATOMS: atom_id res chain seq x y z
N MET A 1 65.56 -50.50 25.40
CA MET A 1 66.85 -49.81 25.64
C MET A 1 66.60 -48.33 25.44
N LEU A 2 66.38 -47.58 26.52
CA LEU A 2 67.37 -46.86 27.32
C LEU A 2 67.74 -45.48 26.73
N HIS A 3 67.43 -44.45 27.53
CA HIS A 3 68.09 -43.13 27.67
C HIS A 3 67.96 -42.14 26.48
N VAL A 4 67.34 -40.95 26.59
CA VAL A 4 67.45 -39.80 27.53
C VAL A 4 68.72 -38.95 27.34
N LEU A 5 68.46 -37.64 27.12
CA LEU A 5 69.28 -36.41 27.26
C LEU A 5 70.16 -35.94 26.09
N LYS A 6 69.82 -34.79 25.48
CA LYS A 6 70.27 -33.45 25.96
C LYS A 6 69.60 -32.27 25.23
N ASN A 7 69.46 -31.20 26.01
CA ASN A 7 68.84 -29.90 25.72
C ASN A 7 69.65 -29.02 24.76
N SER A 8 68.93 -28.17 24.03
CA SER A 8 69.36 -26.81 23.68
C SER A 8 68.12 -25.92 23.45
N ALA A 9 68.08 -24.79 24.16
CA ALA A 9 66.94 -23.87 24.28
C ALA A 9 66.63 -23.09 22.98
N PRO A 10 65.36 -22.72 22.70
CA PRO A 10 65.04 -21.79 21.63
C PRO A 10 64.87 -20.35 22.15
N SER A 11 65.40 -19.41 21.37
CA SER A 11 65.31 -17.97 21.53
C SER A 11 63.87 -17.45 21.57
N LEU A 12 63.63 -16.50 22.48
CA LEU A 12 62.38 -15.75 22.60
C LEU A 12 62.24 -14.80 21.40
N VAL A 13 61.34 -15.12 20.45
CA VAL A 13 60.87 -14.15 19.45
C VAL A 13 59.60 -13.52 19.99
N ALA A 14 59.69 -12.27 20.42
CA ALA A 14 58.53 -11.47 20.79
C ALA A 14 57.71 -11.17 19.53
N LEU A 15 56.57 -11.87 19.38
CA LEU A 15 55.58 -11.57 18.36
C LEU A 15 54.80 -10.34 18.82
N VAL A 16 55.14 -9.16 18.29
CA VAL A 16 54.34 -7.95 18.46
C VAL A 16 53.09 -8.12 17.61
N CYS A 17 51.97 -8.52 18.24
CA CYS A 17 50.65 -8.41 17.64
C CYS A 17 50.27 -6.93 17.54
N LEU A 18 50.57 -6.31 16.41
CA LEU A 18 49.96 -5.04 16.00
C LEU A 18 48.48 -5.30 15.73
N SER A 19 47.64 -5.03 16.74
CA SER A 19 46.21 -4.86 16.56
C SER A 19 45.97 -3.63 15.70
N PHE A 20 45.66 -3.82 14.42
CA PHE A 20 45.04 -2.78 13.61
C PHE A 20 43.64 -2.53 14.15
N ALA A 21 43.51 -1.53 15.02
CA ALA A 21 42.22 -0.89 15.23
C ALA A 21 41.89 -0.16 13.91
N GLN A 22 41.06 -0.77 13.08
CA GLN A 22 40.32 0.01 12.08
C GLN A 22 39.48 1.00 12.87
N SER A 23 39.84 2.29 12.81
CA SER A 23 38.91 3.34 13.15
C SER A 23 37.72 3.18 12.20
N CYS A 24 36.60 2.70 12.73
CA CYS A 24 35.32 2.87 12.07
C CYS A 24 35.03 4.37 12.10
N ASP A 25 35.51 5.10 11.10
CA ASP A 25 35.06 6.46 10.88
C ASP A 25 33.54 6.39 10.72
N ALA A 26 32.83 7.12 11.60
CA ALA A 26 31.39 7.23 11.53
C ALA A 26 31.01 7.66 10.11
N VAL A 27 30.04 6.96 9.49
CA VAL A 27 29.64 7.29 8.13
C VAL A 27 29.01 8.68 8.13
N GLU A 28 29.74 9.64 7.57
CA GLU A 28 29.28 11.03 7.48
C GLU A 28 27.92 11.09 6.76
N PRO A 29 26.90 11.76 7.35
CA PRO A 29 25.58 11.85 6.74
C PRO A 29 25.63 12.59 5.40
N LYS A 30 25.03 12.01 4.35
CA LYS A 30 24.96 12.61 3.00
C LYS A 30 23.53 13.02 2.66
N PRO A 31 23.07 14.22 3.09
CA PRO A 31 21.71 14.65 2.84
C PRO A 31 21.46 14.90 1.33
N PRO A 32 20.25 14.58 0.82
CA PRO A 32 19.84 14.98 -0.52
C PRO A 32 19.83 16.50 -0.69
N LYS A 33 19.84 16.97 -1.95
CA LYS A 33 19.80 18.41 -2.26
C LYS A 33 18.63 19.10 -1.56
N GLY A 34 18.95 20.15 -0.80
CA GLY A 34 17.98 20.97 -0.06
C GLY A 34 17.58 20.40 1.30
N TYR A 35 18.14 19.27 1.72
CA TYR A 35 17.97 18.73 3.07
C TYR A 35 19.24 18.98 3.90
N ARG A 36 19.09 18.97 5.23
CA ARG A 36 20.20 18.92 6.19
C ARG A 36 20.04 17.74 7.12
N ALA A 37 21.15 17.22 7.64
CA ALA A 37 21.12 16.18 8.65
C ALA A 37 20.79 16.75 10.03
N ILE A 38 19.94 16.03 10.78
CA ILE A 38 19.64 16.32 12.20
C ILE A 38 20.20 15.24 13.14
N LEU A 39 20.76 14.17 12.58
CA LEU A 39 21.63 13.22 13.27
C LEU A 39 23.06 13.45 12.78
N ASN A 40 23.99 13.74 13.70
CA ASN A 40 25.39 14.01 13.35
C ASN A 40 26.20 12.73 13.02
N GLY A 41 25.71 11.57 13.45
CA GLY A 41 26.37 10.27 13.23
C GLY A 41 27.50 9.94 14.21
N GLU A 42 27.79 10.83 15.16
CA GLU A 42 28.90 10.69 16.11
C GLU A 42 28.44 10.48 17.56
N ASN A 43 27.39 11.20 17.99
CA ASN A 43 26.94 11.22 19.38
C ASN A 43 25.49 11.73 19.48
N LEU A 44 24.95 11.79 20.69
CA LEU A 44 23.56 12.18 20.96
C LEU A 44 23.31 13.71 20.92
N SER A 45 24.28 14.53 20.50
CA SER A 45 24.09 15.99 20.46
C SER A 45 22.92 16.37 19.56
N GLY A 46 22.11 17.32 20.03
CA GLY A 46 20.86 17.72 19.38
C GLY A 46 19.65 16.86 19.74
N TRP A 47 19.83 15.83 20.57
CA TRP A 47 18.78 14.93 21.04
C TRP A 47 18.77 14.84 22.58
N TYR A 48 17.59 14.63 23.14
CA TYR A 48 17.40 14.38 24.57
C TYR A 48 16.28 13.37 24.84
N GLY A 49 16.30 12.76 26.01
CA GLY A 49 15.28 11.81 26.44
C GLY A 49 14.01 12.50 26.94
N TRP A 50 12.88 12.23 26.30
CA TRP A 50 11.57 12.63 26.81
C TRP A 50 10.42 11.76 26.26
N ASN A 51 9.75 11.01 27.14
CA ASN A 51 8.46 10.39 26.88
C ASN A 51 7.33 11.36 27.30
N PRO A 52 6.56 11.90 26.33
CA PRO A 52 5.54 12.91 26.61
C PRO A 52 4.34 12.36 27.38
N HIS A 53 4.06 11.04 27.30
CA HIS A 53 2.96 10.41 28.04
C HIS A 53 3.22 10.37 29.55
N ALA A 54 4.50 10.23 29.95
CA ALA A 54 4.90 10.29 31.36
C ALA A 54 4.78 11.71 31.93
N SER A 55 4.85 12.74 31.08
CA SER A 55 4.79 14.14 31.48
C SER A 55 3.42 14.79 31.29
N ALA A 56 2.49 14.15 30.57
CA ALA A 56 1.24 14.77 30.10
C ALA A 56 0.36 15.32 31.24
N LYS A 57 0.35 14.67 32.41
CA LYS A 57 -0.43 15.08 33.59
C LYS A 57 0.38 15.84 34.64
N LEU A 58 1.66 16.08 34.39
CA LEU A 58 2.56 16.77 35.33
C LEU A 58 2.60 18.26 35.01
N THR A 59 2.71 19.07 36.06
CA THR A 59 2.85 20.53 35.96
C THR A 59 3.93 21.04 36.91
N GLY A 60 4.43 22.26 36.66
CA GLY A 60 5.43 22.92 37.50
C GLY A 60 6.68 22.07 37.74
N GLU A 61 7.20 22.12 38.97
CA GLU A 61 8.44 21.43 39.38
C GLU A 61 8.38 19.91 39.15
N LYS A 62 7.21 19.28 39.31
CA LYS A 62 7.07 17.84 39.06
C LYS A 62 7.35 17.49 37.59
N LYS A 63 6.93 18.34 36.66
CA LYS A 63 7.23 18.17 35.24
C LYS A 63 8.70 18.41 34.94
N ALA A 64 9.29 19.46 35.54
CA ALA A 64 10.71 19.77 35.40
C ALA A 64 11.60 18.62 35.91
N GLU A 65 11.27 18.07 37.09
CA GLU A 65 11.99 16.94 37.68
C GLU A 65 11.84 15.66 36.83
N ASN A 66 10.63 15.37 36.37
CA ASN A 66 10.39 14.25 35.46
C ASN A 66 11.21 14.38 34.17
N LEU A 67 11.33 15.58 33.61
CA LEU A 67 12.15 15.84 32.42
C LEU A 67 13.64 15.70 32.73
N ARG A 68 14.14 16.23 33.86
CA ARG A 68 15.54 16.05 34.28
C ARG A 68 15.91 14.57 34.38
N LYS A 69 15.05 13.77 35.01
CA LYS A 69 15.25 12.32 35.13
C LYS A 69 15.34 11.64 33.77
N GLN A 70 14.40 11.92 32.87
CA GLN A 70 14.39 11.31 31.53
C GLN A 70 15.59 11.75 30.67
N ARG A 71 16.03 13.01 30.81
CA ARG A 71 17.25 13.47 30.13
C ARG A 71 18.49 12.74 30.62
N ALA A 72 18.59 12.44 31.92
CA ALA A 72 19.69 11.66 32.49
C ALA A 72 19.67 10.19 32.04
N GLU A 73 18.49 9.58 31.99
CA GLU A 73 18.28 8.19 31.55
C GLU A 73 18.52 7.98 30.05
N PHE A 74 18.48 9.05 29.24
CA PHE A 74 18.56 8.96 27.77
C PHE A 74 19.79 8.20 27.27
N SER A 75 20.98 8.54 27.75
CA SER A 75 22.24 7.93 27.31
C SER A 75 22.45 6.51 27.83
N GLU A 76 21.58 6.01 28.71
CA GLU A 76 21.62 4.61 29.17
C GLU A 76 21.00 3.67 28.14
N HIS A 77 20.07 4.19 27.31
CA HIS A 77 19.28 3.39 26.36
C HIS A 77 19.41 3.82 24.90
N TRP A 78 20.05 4.96 24.64
CA TRP A 78 20.32 5.45 23.30
C TRP A 78 21.81 5.62 23.07
N THR A 79 22.28 5.12 21.93
CA THR A 79 23.68 5.21 21.50
C THR A 79 23.76 5.63 20.04
N VAL A 80 24.93 6.10 19.62
CA VAL A 80 25.25 6.26 18.20
C VAL A 80 26.33 5.25 17.83
N GLU A 81 26.00 4.38 16.89
CA GLU A 81 26.85 3.28 16.43
C GLU A 81 26.96 3.33 14.91
N ASN A 82 28.15 3.55 14.37
CA ASN A 82 28.39 3.58 12.91
C ASN A 82 27.49 4.57 12.14
N GLY A 83 27.18 5.72 12.73
CA GLY A 83 26.26 6.71 12.14
C GLY A 83 24.77 6.40 12.32
N GLU A 84 24.43 5.33 13.05
CA GLU A 84 23.07 4.92 13.37
C GLU A 84 22.71 5.35 14.79
N LEU A 85 21.53 5.95 14.98
CA LEU A 85 20.94 6.17 16.29
C LEU A 85 20.21 4.89 16.71
N VAL A 86 20.64 4.28 17.81
CA VAL A 86 20.21 2.95 18.26
C VAL A 86 19.48 3.08 19.59
N ASN A 87 18.35 2.40 19.71
CA ASN A 87 17.65 2.22 20.96
C ASN A 87 17.48 0.72 21.27
N ASP A 88 17.67 0.34 22.51
CA ASP A 88 17.61 -1.05 23.00
C ASP A 88 16.18 -1.57 23.30
N GLY A 89 15.16 -0.76 23.05
CA GLY A 89 13.76 -1.05 23.36
C GLY A 89 13.25 -0.48 24.69
N HIS A 90 14.09 0.22 25.45
CA HIS A 90 13.78 0.80 26.76
C HIS A 90 14.13 2.29 26.87
N GLY A 91 13.74 2.90 27.98
CA GLY A 91 13.99 4.31 28.28
C GLY A 91 13.05 5.28 27.59
N PRO A 92 13.36 6.59 27.66
CA PRO A 92 12.55 7.66 27.09
C PRO A 92 12.69 7.73 25.56
N TYR A 93 11.83 8.51 24.90
CA TYR A 93 11.92 8.72 23.45
C TYR A 93 13.10 9.64 23.11
N ALA A 94 13.75 9.42 21.97
CA ALA A 94 14.73 10.37 21.44
C ALA A 94 13.99 11.59 20.87
N THR A 95 14.21 12.75 21.47
CA THR A 95 13.53 14.00 21.12
C THR A 95 14.52 15.04 20.62
N THR A 96 14.23 15.72 19.52
CA THR A 96 15.08 16.81 19.02
C THR A 96 15.05 18.02 19.96
N GLU A 97 16.21 18.63 20.22
CA GLU A 97 16.28 19.95 20.88
C GLU A 97 15.67 21.05 19.99
N GLU A 98 15.76 20.88 18.67
CA GLU A 98 15.16 21.77 17.70
C GLU A 98 13.65 21.50 17.51
N GLU A 99 12.90 22.57 17.24
CA GLU A 99 11.48 22.51 16.90
C GLU A 99 11.23 22.84 15.42
N PHE A 100 10.32 22.08 14.81
CA PHE A 100 10.07 22.11 13.38
C PHE A 100 8.63 22.51 13.07
N GLY A 101 8.46 23.35 12.03
CA GLY A 101 7.17 23.73 11.47
C GLY A 101 6.77 22.84 10.29
N ASN A 102 6.60 23.44 9.12
CA ASN A 102 6.33 22.71 7.87
C ASN A 102 7.64 22.09 7.36
N ILE A 103 7.64 20.78 7.14
CA ILE A 103 8.86 20.03 6.81
C ILE A 103 8.61 18.92 5.79
N ASP A 104 9.67 18.58 5.08
CA ASP A 104 9.86 17.32 4.37
C ASP A 104 10.95 16.56 5.14
N LEU A 105 10.57 15.49 5.85
CA LEU A 105 11.43 14.63 6.65
C LEU A 105 11.73 13.36 5.85
N GLN A 106 13.01 12.99 5.73
CA GLN A 106 13.44 11.68 5.24
C GLN A 106 14.24 10.99 6.33
N LEU A 107 14.00 9.70 6.51
CA LEU A 107 14.78 8.88 7.42
C LEU A 107 14.75 7.42 6.97
N GLU A 108 15.67 6.64 7.53
CA GLU A 108 15.64 5.19 7.42
C GLU A 108 15.51 4.59 8.83
N TYR A 109 14.71 3.53 8.94
CA TYR A 109 14.60 2.76 10.18
C TYR A 109 14.75 1.26 9.92
N LYS A 110 15.28 0.55 10.91
CA LYS A 110 15.40 -0.91 10.94
C LYS A 110 14.92 -1.38 12.30
N THR A 111 14.05 -2.38 12.32
CA THR A 111 13.40 -2.86 13.56
C THR A 111 13.36 -4.39 13.60
N VAL A 112 13.02 -4.92 14.78
CA VAL A 112 12.92 -6.35 15.10
C VAL A 112 11.47 -6.76 15.37
N PRO A 113 11.14 -8.06 15.31
CA PRO A 113 9.82 -8.53 15.73
C PRO A 113 9.51 -8.08 17.17
N LYS A 114 8.22 -7.88 17.47
CA LYS A 114 7.68 -7.39 18.76
C LYS A 114 7.99 -5.93 19.12
N ALA A 115 8.86 -5.25 18.38
CA ALA A 115 9.07 -3.82 18.56
C ALA A 115 7.83 -3.02 18.11
N ASP A 116 7.54 -1.95 18.85
CA ASP A 116 6.54 -0.94 18.53
C ASP A 116 7.25 0.42 18.61
N SER A 117 7.02 1.29 17.63
CA SER A 117 7.67 2.59 17.57
C SER A 117 6.82 3.55 16.74
N GLY A 118 7.33 4.76 16.54
CA GLY A 118 6.66 5.77 15.76
C GLY A 118 7.41 7.09 15.79
N ILE A 119 7.04 7.94 14.84
CA ILE A 119 7.57 9.29 14.70
C ILE A 119 6.49 10.26 15.16
N TYR A 120 6.81 11.04 16.18
CA TYR A 120 5.99 12.13 16.67
C TYR A 120 6.42 13.37 15.93
N LEU A 121 5.46 14.09 15.37
CA LEU A 121 5.67 15.35 14.67
C LEU A 121 5.15 16.46 15.55
N ARG A 122 5.98 17.48 15.79
CA ARG A 122 5.62 18.63 16.63
C ARG A 122 5.18 18.23 18.04
N GLY A 123 5.88 17.25 18.63
CA GLY A 123 5.56 16.66 19.93
C GLY A 123 4.21 15.92 20.00
N THR A 124 3.54 15.74 18.87
CA THR A 124 2.24 15.06 18.76
C THR A 124 2.46 13.73 18.05
N PRO A 125 2.04 12.59 18.61
CA PRO A 125 2.24 11.30 17.94
C PRO A 125 1.48 11.27 16.63
N GLN A 126 2.08 10.77 15.53
CA GLN A 126 1.30 10.19 14.42
C GLN A 126 2.07 9.71 13.17
N VAL A 127 3.15 8.96 13.25
CA VAL A 127 3.48 8.03 12.15
C VAL A 127 3.92 6.73 12.77
N GLN A 128 3.05 5.73 12.73
CA GLN A 128 3.22 4.49 13.48
C GLN A 128 4.18 3.52 12.81
N ILE A 129 4.96 2.78 13.58
CA ILE A 129 5.77 1.63 13.15
C ILE A 129 5.30 0.40 13.92
N TRP A 130 4.86 -0.62 13.21
CA TRP A 130 4.33 -1.85 13.80
C TRP A 130 5.26 -3.03 13.62
N ASP A 131 5.20 -3.96 14.57
CA ASP A 131 5.38 -5.37 14.25
C ASP A 131 4.11 -5.89 13.56
N TRP A 132 4.18 -5.97 12.23
CA TRP A 132 3.08 -6.42 11.39
C TRP A 132 2.82 -7.93 11.43
N ASN A 133 3.64 -8.74 12.14
CA ASN A 133 3.34 -10.15 12.41
C ASN A 133 2.33 -10.34 13.53
N GLN A 134 1.99 -9.27 14.26
CA GLN A 134 1.06 -9.39 15.38
C GLN A 134 -0.32 -9.83 14.89
N PRO A 135 -0.92 -10.87 15.52
CA PRO A 135 -2.23 -11.33 15.12
C PRO A 135 -3.28 -10.24 15.37
N TYR A 136 -4.26 -10.17 14.46
CA TYR A 136 -5.40 -9.28 14.66
C TYR A 136 -6.17 -9.66 15.92
N ASN A 137 -6.47 -8.67 16.77
CA ASN A 137 -7.16 -8.89 18.03
C ASN A 137 -8.58 -8.35 17.94
N LEU A 138 -9.56 -9.25 17.88
CA LEU A 138 -10.99 -8.90 17.83
C LEU A 138 -11.46 -8.06 19.02
N LYS A 139 -10.77 -8.11 20.18
CA LYS A 139 -11.09 -7.27 21.35
C LYS A 139 -10.54 -5.85 21.23
N ARG A 140 -9.69 -5.58 20.23
CA ARG A 140 -9.10 -4.27 19.92
C ARG A 140 -9.14 -4.06 18.40
N PRO A 141 -10.34 -3.96 17.80
CA PRO A 141 -10.52 -3.95 16.35
C PRO A 141 -9.84 -2.75 15.68
N ASP A 142 -9.67 -1.66 16.44
CA ASP A 142 -8.98 -0.45 16.04
C ASP A 142 -7.46 -0.57 15.97
N ARG A 143 -6.88 -1.68 16.43
CA ARG A 143 -5.44 -1.93 16.38
C ARG A 143 -5.13 -2.94 15.27
N LYS A 144 -4.67 -2.44 14.12
CA LYS A 144 -4.50 -3.21 12.88
C LYS A 144 -3.04 -3.33 12.41
N PRO A 145 -2.12 -3.89 13.22
CA PRO A 145 -0.70 -3.99 12.83
C PRO A 145 -0.49 -4.79 11.55
N HIS A 146 -1.37 -5.76 11.26
CA HIS A 146 -1.37 -6.54 10.03
C HIS A 146 -1.52 -5.70 8.74
N GLN A 147 -2.02 -4.46 8.83
CA GLN A 147 -2.11 -3.53 7.71
C GLN A 147 -0.79 -2.81 7.40
N GLY A 148 0.21 -2.91 8.29
CA GLY A 148 1.54 -2.33 8.10
C GLY A 148 1.73 -0.96 8.75
N SER A 149 2.93 -0.41 8.59
CA SER A 149 3.36 0.84 9.20
C SER A 149 3.05 2.09 8.36
N GLY A 150 3.22 3.27 8.97
CA GLY A 150 3.17 4.57 8.32
C GLY A 150 1.84 5.33 8.47
N GLY A 151 0.80 4.69 9.03
CA GLY A 151 -0.47 5.32 9.32
C GLY A 151 -0.41 6.33 10.48
N LEU A 152 -1.34 7.28 10.48
CA LEU A 152 -1.55 8.27 11.54
C LEU A 152 -2.36 7.66 12.69
N PHE A 153 -1.86 6.58 13.32
CA PHE A 153 -2.63 5.67 14.17
C PHE A 153 -3.52 6.32 15.25
N ASN A 154 -3.07 7.45 15.80
CA ASN A 154 -3.75 8.17 16.88
C ASN A 154 -4.87 9.12 16.42
N ASN A 155 -5.06 9.29 15.10
CA ASN A 155 -6.25 9.92 14.56
C ASN A 155 -7.51 9.11 14.90
N THR A 156 -8.66 9.77 14.84
CA THR A 156 -9.97 9.16 15.05
C THR A 156 -10.14 7.88 14.22
N PRO A 157 -10.52 6.74 14.84
CA PRO A 157 -10.87 5.52 14.12
C PRO A 157 -11.85 5.72 12.97
N GLY A 158 -11.70 4.92 11.91
CA GLY A 158 -12.59 4.99 10.75
C GLY A 158 -12.37 6.20 9.85
N THR A 159 -11.20 6.84 9.92
CA THR A 159 -10.83 7.97 9.05
C THR A 159 -9.70 7.61 8.10
N LEU A 160 -9.72 8.17 6.90
CA LEU A 160 -8.65 8.04 5.91
C LEU A 160 -7.33 8.61 6.47
N GLY A 161 -6.25 7.85 6.26
CA GLY A 161 -4.90 8.21 6.69
C GLY A 161 -4.53 7.72 8.09
N ARG A 162 -5.50 7.40 8.95
CA ARG A 162 -5.22 6.76 10.24
C ARG A 162 -4.53 5.41 10.03
N ASP A 163 -5.20 4.54 9.28
CA ASP A 163 -4.66 3.26 8.83
C ASP A 163 -3.93 3.47 7.48
N PRO A 164 -2.79 2.80 7.23
CA PRO A 164 -2.07 2.96 5.97
C PRO A 164 -2.88 2.39 4.79
N ILE A 165 -2.74 3.02 3.62
CA ILE A 165 -3.41 2.58 2.38
C ILE A 165 -3.03 1.13 2.00
N MET A 166 -1.78 0.73 2.28
CA MET A 166 -1.26 -0.60 1.98
C MET A 166 -0.08 -0.92 2.91
N ARG A 167 0.22 -2.22 3.06
CA ARG A 167 1.45 -2.66 3.71
C ARG A 167 2.64 -2.43 2.78
N ALA A 168 3.57 -1.59 3.22
CA ALA A 168 4.80 -1.29 2.48
C ALA A 168 6.08 -1.63 3.26
N ASP A 169 5.96 -2.22 4.45
CA ASP A 169 7.06 -2.68 5.30
C ASP A 169 7.96 -3.69 4.59
N LYS A 170 9.27 -3.57 4.80
CA LYS A 170 10.23 -4.63 4.49
C LYS A 170 10.31 -5.66 5.62
N PRO A 171 10.85 -6.86 5.35
CA PRO A 171 11.13 -7.84 6.39
C PRO A 171 11.98 -7.25 7.53
N PHE A 172 11.76 -7.74 8.76
CA PHE A 172 12.56 -7.35 9.92
C PHE A 172 14.06 -7.54 9.69
N GLY A 173 14.87 -6.64 10.25
CA GLY A 173 16.31 -6.58 10.00
C GLY A 173 16.72 -5.88 8.70
N GLN A 174 15.78 -5.48 7.84
CA GLN A 174 16.06 -4.64 6.67
C GLN A 174 15.74 -3.17 6.92
N TRP A 175 16.44 -2.29 6.20
CA TRP A 175 16.21 -0.84 6.25
C TRP A 175 14.97 -0.43 5.44
N ASN A 176 13.99 0.13 6.16
CA ASN A 176 12.85 0.82 5.60
C ASN A 176 13.20 2.28 5.33
N GLN A 177 12.83 2.78 4.15
CA GLN A 177 12.92 4.21 3.82
C GLN A 177 11.58 4.88 4.12
N LEU A 178 11.59 5.92 4.94
CA LEU A 178 10.40 6.68 5.28
C LEU A 178 10.59 8.14 4.86
N ARG A 179 9.59 8.69 4.18
CA ARG A 179 9.49 10.11 3.91
C ARG A 179 8.17 10.61 4.46
N ILE A 180 8.21 11.66 5.27
CA ILE A 180 7.02 12.30 5.83
C ILE A 180 7.03 13.76 5.41
N ARG A 181 5.94 14.24 4.84
CA ARG A 181 5.74 15.66 4.59
C ARG A 181 4.66 16.17 5.52
N GLN A 182 4.95 17.21 6.29
CA GLN A 182 4.00 17.94 7.13
C GLN A 182 3.85 19.37 6.62
N VAL A 183 2.64 19.77 6.21
CA VAL A 183 2.33 21.14 5.81
C VAL A 183 1.02 21.56 6.47
N GLY A 184 1.09 22.56 7.37
CA GLY A 184 -0.03 22.89 8.25
C GLY A 184 -0.37 21.70 9.14
N ASP A 185 -1.62 21.26 9.09
CA ASP A 185 -2.12 20.03 9.70
C ASP A 185 -2.09 18.83 8.74
N ARG A 186 -1.73 18.99 7.46
CA ARG A 186 -1.75 17.88 6.50
C ARG A 186 -0.45 17.09 6.48
N THR A 187 -0.59 15.77 6.46
CA THR A 187 0.51 14.82 6.47
C THR A 187 0.44 13.88 5.27
N TRP A 188 1.58 13.69 4.62
CA TRP A 188 1.79 12.63 3.64
C TRP A 188 2.90 11.72 4.13
N VAL A 189 2.74 10.42 3.94
CA VAL A 189 3.73 9.42 4.34
C VAL A 189 4.00 8.50 3.16
N TRP A 190 5.28 8.36 2.82
CA TRP A 190 5.77 7.36 1.88
C TRP A 190 6.68 6.38 2.60
N LEU A 191 6.35 5.10 2.54
CA LEU A 191 7.15 4.01 3.07
C LEU A 191 7.66 3.15 1.91
N ASN A 192 8.98 2.99 1.79
CA ASN A 192 9.65 2.28 0.70
C ASN A 192 9.14 2.69 -0.70
N SER A 193 9.06 4.01 -0.92
CA SER A 193 8.57 4.65 -2.15
C SER A 193 7.08 4.45 -2.46
N ARG A 194 6.30 3.83 -1.57
CA ARG A 194 4.84 3.69 -1.70
C ARG A 194 4.15 4.74 -0.83
N ALA A 195 3.15 5.43 -1.37
CA ALA A 195 2.30 6.30 -0.57
C ALA A 195 1.44 5.42 0.35
N VAL A 196 1.54 5.65 1.67
CA VAL A 196 0.73 4.96 2.68
C VAL A 196 -0.23 5.91 3.39
N VAL A 197 0.03 7.23 3.35
CA VAL A 197 -0.90 8.28 3.77
C VAL A 197 -0.85 9.40 2.72
N GLU A 198 -2.02 9.84 2.24
CA GLU A 198 -2.14 10.91 1.24
C GLU A 198 -2.86 12.11 1.84
N GLY A 199 -2.09 13.10 2.32
CA GLY A 199 -2.57 14.43 2.71
C GLY A 199 -3.69 14.42 3.74
N ALA A 200 -3.67 13.45 4.65
CA ALA A 200 -4.63 13.33 5.74
C ALA A 200 -4.38 14.43 6.79
N VAL A 201 -5.43 14.86 7.47
CA VAL A 201 -5.32 15.82 8.57
C VAL A 201 -4.73 15.09 9.78
N MET A 202 -3.67 15.65 10.35
CA MET A 202 -3.09 15.26 11.63
C MET A 202 -3.92 15.86 12.75
N GLU A 203 -4.54 15.01 13.57
CA GLU A 203 -5.23 15.48 14.76
C GLU A 203 -4.24 15.82 15.88
N ASN A 204 -4.58 16.83 16.69
CA ASN A 204 -3.87 17.06 17.94
C ASN A 204 -4.27 15.97 18.96
N PHE A 205 -3.44 14.94 19.08
CA PHE A 205 -3.67 13.82 20.01
C PHE A 205 -3.89 14.26 21.47
N TRP A 206 -3.22 15.33 21.90
CA TRP A 206 -3.28 15.80 23.28
C TRP A 206 -4.60 16.52 23.59
N ASP A 207 -5.13 17.25 22.61
CA ASP A 207 -6.43 17.91 22.66
C ASP A 207 -6.99 18.09 21.24
N ARG A 208 -7.88 17.19 20.84
CA ARG A 208 -8.48 17.20 19.49
C ARG A 208 -9.36 18.42 19.21
N SER A 209 -9.72 19.20 20.22
CA SER A 209 -10.46 20.46 20.04
C SER A 209 -9.57 21.61 19.58
N GLN A 210 -8.25 21.44 19.70
CA GLN A 210 -7.25 22.44 19.36
C GLN A 210 -6.59 22.12 18.01
N PRO A 211 -6.10 23.14 17.28
CA PRO A 211 -5.27 22.91 16.11
C PRO A 211 -4.00 22.16 16.50
N LEU A 212 -3.39 21.50 15.50
CA LEU A 212 -2.03 20.99 15.66
C LEU A 212 -1.06 22.13 16.01
N PRO A 213 -0.08 21.94 16.92
CA PRO A 213 0.93 22.95 17.17
C PRO A 213 1.61 23.42 15.88
N ALA A 214 1.89 24.73 15.79
CA ALA A 214 2.54 25.31 14.61
C ALA A 214 3.99 24.83 14.47
N LYS A 215 4.68 24.61 15.60
CA LYS A 215 6.00 24.02 15.70
C LYS A 215 6.09 23.07 16.90
N GLY A 216 7.08 22.19 16.88
CA GLY A 216 7.46 21.37 18.02
C GLY A 216 8.54 20.34 17.62
N PRO A 217 9.02 19.51 18.54
CA PRO A 217 10.11 18.58 18.26
C PRO A 217 9.66 17.40 17.39
N ILE A 218 10.64 16.73 16.78
CA ILE A 218 10.49 15.36 16.28
C ILE A 218 10.84 14.41 17.43
N MET A 219 10.03 13.37 17.66
CA MET A 219 10.33 12.36 18.68
C MET A 219 10.28 10.95 18.07
N LEU A 220 11.26 10.12 18.41
CA LEU A 220 11.36 8.73 17.99
C LEU A 220 11.00 7.85 19.18
N GLN A 221 9.83 7.19 19.08
CA GLN A 221 9.28 6.41 20.18
C GLN A 221 10.09 5.14 20.45
N THR A 222 10.18 4.79 21.72
CA THR A 222 10.70 3.51 22.19
C THR A 222 9.59 2.65 22.76
N HIS A 223 9.46 1.40 22.31
CA HIS A 223 8.60 0.41 22.95
C HIS A 223 8.95 -1.06 22.59
N GLY A 224 9.61 -1.77 23.50
CA GLY A 224 9.58 -3.24 23.58
C GLY A 224 10.56 -4.03 22.70
N GLY A 225 11.37 -3.37 21.87
CA GLY A 225 12.43 -4.02 21.10
C GLY A 225 13.36 -3.04 20.40
N GLU A 226 14.52 -3.53 19.94
CA GLU A 226 15.54 -2.69 19.31
C GLU A 226 15.00 -2.00 18.05
N ILE A 227 15.27 -0.70 17.92
CA ILE A 227 15.07 0.06 16.69
C ILE A 227 16.31 0.91 16.39
N ARG A 228 16.67 0.95 15.11
CA ARG A 228 17.80 1.72 14.60
C ARG A 228 17.33 2.74 13.58
N TRP A 229 17.95 3.91 13.60
CA TRP A 229 17.63 5.02 12.71
C TRP A 229 18.89 5.55 12.06
N ARG A 230 18.80 5.97 10.80
CA ARG A 230 19.89 6.67 10.12
C ARG A 230 19.35 7.59 9.05
N ASN A 231 20.23 8.38 8.45
CA ASN A 231 19.88 9.28 7.35
C ASN A 231 18.70 10.21 7.69
N ILE A 232 18.65 10.71 8.93
CA ILE A 232 17.57 11.57 9.41
C ILE A 232 17.80 12.99 8.88
N PHE A 233 17.07 13.33 7.84
CA PHE A 233 17.24 14.54 7.05
C PHE A 233 15.96 15.37 7.03
N VAL A 234 16.10 16.67 7.28
CA VAL A 234 14.98 17.62 7.25
C VAL A 234 15.21 18.66 6.18
N ARG A 235 14.14 19.00 5.46
CA ARG A 235 14.02 20.21 4.66
C ARG A 235 12.82 21.01 5.15
N GLU A 236 13.06 22.24 5.57
CA GLU A 236 11.97 23.15 5.92
C GLU A 236 11.23 23.63 4.67
N ILE A 237 9.92 23.78 4.80
CA ILE A 237 9.02 24.22 3.74
C ILE A 237 8.51 25.60 4.13
N ASN A 238 8.88 26.62 3.34
CA ASN A 238 8.43 27.99 3.60
C ASN A 238 6.96 28.19 3.18
N ASP A 239 6.41 29.37 3.47
CA ASP A 239 4.98 29.66 3.23
C ASP A 239 4.60 29.55 1.74
N GLN A 240 5.39 30.13 0.84
CA GLN A 240 5.15 30.04 -0.61
C GLN A 240 5.14 28.59 -1.11
N GLN A 241 6.06 27.75 -0.63
CA GLN A 241 6.09 26.34 -0.95
C GLN A 241 4.89 25.59 -0.36
N SER A 242 4.48 25.96 0.86
CA SER A 242 3.33 25.39 1.56
C SER A 242 2.04 25.68 0.77
N GLU A 243 1.80 26.92 0.38
CA GLU A 243 0.68 27.34 -0.47
C GLU A 243 0.64 26.55 -1.78
N LYS A 244 1.78 26.41 -2.46
CA LYS A 244 1.87 25.64 -3.71
C LYS A 244 1.53 24.17 -3.52
N ILE A 245 1.99 23.55 -2.42
CA ILE A 245 1.68 22.14 -2.11
C ILE A 245 0.19 21.97 -1.84
N LEU A 246 -0.39 22.85 -1.02
CA LEU A 246 -1.81 22.79 -0.66
C LEU A 246 -2.72 23.09 -1.85
N ALA A 247 -2.38 24.05 -2.70
CA ALA A 247 -3.15 24.39 -3.90
C ALA A 247 -3.13 23.27 -4.97
N ALA A 248 -2.04 22.50 -5.03
CA ALA A 248 -1.94 21.36 -5.96
C ALA A 248 -2.64 20.10 -5.43
N TYR A 249 -2.91 20.02 -4.13
CA TYR A 249 -3.52 18.86 -3.50
C TYR A 249 -5.05 18.98 -3.46
N ARG A 250 -5.75 17.92 -3.88
CA ARG A 250 -7.19 17.78 -3.70
C ARG A 250 -7.44 16.82 -2.53
N PRO A 251 -7.95 17.32 -1.38
CA PRO A 251 -8.27 16.46 -0.24
C PRO A 251 -9.26 15.36 -0.63
N LEU A 252 -8.99 14.15 -0.15
CA LEU A 252 -9.93 13.05 -0.29
C LEU A 252 -11.08 13.24 0.71
N PRO A 253 -12.35 13.11 0.27
CA PRO A 253 -13.47 13.09 1.20
C PRO A 253 -13.40 11.83 2.07
N GLN A 254 -13.81 11.94 3.33
CA GLN A 254 -13.99 10.76 4.18
C GLN A 254 -15.12 9.89 3.61
N PRO A 255 -15.02 8.56 3.71
CA PRO A 255 -16.10 7.68 3.29
C PRO A 255 -17.33 7.89 4.17
N THR A 256 -18.50 7.81 3.56
CA THR A 256 -19.79 7.76 4.26
C THR A 256 -19.86 6.52 5.14
N GLN A 257 -19.29 5.39 4.67
CA GLN A 257 -19.14 4.18 5.47
C GLN A 257 -17.71 3.63 5.32
N TYR A 258 -17.04 3.44 6.45
CA TYR A 258 -15.67 2.95 6.55
C TYR A 258 -15.65 1.46 6.94
N ASP A 259 -14.77 0.66 6.32
CA ASP A 259 -14.60 -0.80 6.54
C ASP A 259 -15.91 -1.60 6.69
N VAL A 260 -16.87 -1.42 5.77
CA VAL A 260 -18.10 -2.22 5.78
C VAL A 260 -17.77 -3.65 5.39
N SER A 261 -18.05 -4.61 6.29
CA SER A 261 -17.84 -6.04 6.03
C SER A 261 -18.86 -6.58 5.04
N TYR A 262 -18.41 -7.29 4.01
CA TYR A 262 -19.24 -8.02 3.05
C TYR A 262 -19.08 -9.55 3.15
N GLY A 263 -18.20 -10.02 4.03
CA GLY A 263 -17.97 -11.42 4.35
C GLY A 263 -17.19 -11.61 5.65
N PRO A 264 -16.91 -12.86 6.07
CA PRO A 264 -16.26 -13.18 7.35
C PRO A 264 -14.75 -12.91 7.42
N HIS A 265 -14.05 -12.84 6.29
CA HIS A 265 -12.61 -12.63 6.28
C HIS A 265 -12.26 -11.15 6.56
N LEU A 266 -11.15 -10.88 7.27
CA LEU A 266 -10.77 -9.51 7.70
C LEU A 266 -10.55 -8.52 6.54
N LYS A 267 -10.21 -9.04 5.36
CA LYS A 267 -10.08 -8.26 4.11
C LYS A 267 -11.35 -8.16 3.30
N GLN A 268 -12.42 -8.86 3.68
CA GLN A 268 -13.72 -8.74 3.02
C GLN A 268 -14.47 -7.50 3.53
N VAL A 269 -13.84 -6.34 3.31
CA VAL A 269 -14.34 -5.02 3.71
C VAL A 269 -14.27 -4.04 2.54
N LEU A 270 -15.14 -3.03 2.56
CA LEU A 270 -15.17 -1.98 1.56
C LEU A 270 -15.30 -0.59 2.18
N HIS A 271 -14.96 0.43 1.41
CA HIS A 271 -15.33 1.82 1.69
C HIS A 271 -16.44 2.24 0.74
N PHE A 272 -17.39 3.01 1.27
CA PHE A 272 -18.49 3.58 0.49
C PHE A 272 -18.53 5.09 0.66
N TRP A 273 -18.55 5.80 -0.46
CA TRP A 273 -18.81 7.24 -0.55
C TRP A 273 -20.11 7.44 -1.30
N GLN A 274 -21.11 7.97 -0.60
CA GLN A 274 -22.39 8.32 -1.20
C GLN A 274 -22.28 9.66 -1.92
N ALA A 275 -22.70 9.70 -3.18
CA ALA A 275 -22.88 10.98 -3.88
C ALA A 275 -24.20 11.64 -3.46
N GLU A 276 -24.22 12.97 -3.42
CA GLU A 276 -25.43 13.73 -3.11
C GLU A 276 -26.47 13.57 -4.22
N SER A 277 -27.65 13.03 -3.89
CA SER A 277 -28.77 12.90 -4.83
C SER A 277 -30.09 12.55 -4.12
N ASP A 278 -31.20 13.07 -4.64
CA ASP A 278 -32.56 12.68 -4.23
C ASP A 278 -33.05 11.41 -4.95
N LYS A 279 -32.28 10.88 -5.91
CA LYS A 279 -32.61 9.69 -6.69
C LYS A 279 -31.51 8.63 -6.56
N PRO A 280 -31.81 7.36 -6.84
CA PRO A 280 -30.80 6.31 -6.85
C PRO A 280 -29.62 6.64 -7.77
N THR A 281 -28.41 6.66 -7.22
CA THR A 281 -27.18 7.04 -7.95
C THR A 281 -26.57 5.84 -8.66
N PRO A 282 -26.01 5.99 -9.87
CA PRO A 282 -25.12 4.96 -10.42
C PRO A 282 -23.87 4.79 -9.53
N VAL A 283 -23.17 3.67 -9.70
CA VAL A 283 -22.05 3.28 -8.83
C VAL A 283 -20.79 3.03 -9.63
N LEU A 284 -19.68 3.63 -9.18
CA LEU A 284 -18.34 3.15 -9.50
C LEU A 284 -17.94 2.09 -8.48
N PHE A 285 -17.77 0.85 -8.94
CA PHE A 285 -17.24 -0.26 -8.16
C PHE A 285 -15.74 -0.41 -8.44
N PHE A 286 -14.90 0.12 -7.55
CA PHE A 286 -13.46 0.18 -7.72
C PHE A 286 -12.76 -1.03 -7.08
N ILE A 287 -11.91 -1.68 -7.85
CA ILE A 287 -11.09 -2.83 -7.45
C ILE A 287 -9.63 -2.43 -7.58
N HIS A 288 -8.91 -2.40 -6.46
CA HIS A 288 -7.52 -1.94 -6.48
C HIS A 288 -6.57 -2.96 -7.14
N GLY A 289 -5.47 -2.45 -7.71
CA GLY A 289 -4.38 -3.26 -8.22
C GLY A 289 -3.42 -3.76 -7.15
N GLY A 290 -2.31 -4.38 -7.57
CA GLY A 290 -1.26 -4.90 -6.68
C GLY A 290 -0.97 -6.39 -6.83
N GLY A 291 -1.27 -6.94 -8.01
CA GLY A 291 -0.93 -8.34 -8.35
C GLY A 291 -1.68 -9.38 -7.51
N TRP A 292 -2.85 -9.02 -6.96
CA TRP A 292 -3.56 -9.78 -5.93
C TRP A 292 -2.71 -10.15 -4.71
N SER A 293 -1.64 -9.40 -4.45
CA SER A 293 -0.65 -9.70 -3.42
C SER A 293 -0.30 -8.48 -2.55
N ASN A 294 -0.75 -7.30 -2.96
CA ASN A 294 -0.55 -6.03 -2.26
C ASN A 294 -1.59 -5.01 -2.74
N GLY A 295 -1.50 -3.78 -2.24
CA GLY A 295 -2.42 -2.68 -2.53
C GLY A 295 -3.40 -2.46 -1.37
N GLY A 296 -4.45 -1.71 -1.67
CA GLY A 296 -5.56 -1.46 -0.77
C GLY A 296 -6.51 -0.44 -1.36
N ARG A 297 -7.64 -0.19 -0.67
CA ARG A 297 -8.83 0.50 -1.21
C ARG A 297 -8.64 1.89 -1.80
N LEU A 298 -7.55 2.61 -1.50
CA LEU A 298 -7.26 3.89 -2.16
C LEU A 298 -6.23 3.80 -3.31
N SER A 299 -5.60 2.64 -3.49
CA SER A 299 -4.54 2.44 -4.48
C SER A 299 -5.07 2.61 -5.90
N GLY A 300 -4.81 3.77 -6.50
CA GLY A 300 -5.26 4.14 -7.86
C GLY A 300 -6.61 4.86 -7.91
N LEU A 301 -7.30 5.03 -6.77
CA LEU A 301 -8.61 5.69 -6.70
C LEU A 301 -8.52 7.19 -6.38
N SER A 302 -7.54 7.59 -5.55
CA SER A 302 -7.44 8.94 -4.98
C SER A 302 -7.61 10.08 -6.01
N GLY A 303 -7.05 9.91 -7.21
CA GLY A 303 -7.08 10.95 -8.25
C GLY A 303 -8.44 11.14 -8.92
N MET A 304 -9.29 10.11 -8.98
CA MET A 304 -10.59 10.18 -9.67
C MET A 304 -11.77 10.34 -8.70
N LEU A 305 -11.62 9.90 -7.45
CA LEU A 305 -12.70 9.88 -6.44
C LEU A 305 -13.45 11.21 -6.31
N PRO A 306 -12.79 12.37 -6.11
CA PRO A 306 -13.51 13.65 -5.99
C PRO A 306 -14.31 14.01 -7.24
N THR A 307 -13.79 13.68 -8.43
CA THR A 307 -14.44 13.98 -9.70
C THR A 307 -15.67 13.10 -9.90
N ILE A 308 -15.57 11.80 -9.63
CA ILE A 308 -16.69 10.86 -9.76
C ILE A 308 -17.85 11.22 -8.82
N LEU A 309 -17.55 11.54 -7.55
CA LEU A 309 -18.57 11.95 -6.59
C LEU A 309 -19.27 13.24 -7.01
N LYS A 310 -18.52 14.23 -7.53
CA LYS A 310 -19.07 15.49 -8.03
C LYS A 310 -20.05 15.30 -9.20
N GLU A 311 -19.89 14.23 -9.96
CA GLU A 311 -20.77 13.88 -11.08
C GLU A 311 -22.04 13.13 -10.68
N GLY A 312 -22.30 12.97 -9.37
CA GLY A 312 -23.48 12.29 -8.84
C GLY A 312 -23.37 10.76 -8.89
N ILE A 313 -22.15 10.23 -8.94
CA ILE A 313 -21.86 8.80 -8.99
C ILE A 313 -21.30 8.38 -7.63
N SER A 314 -22.00 7.47 -6.94
CA SER A 314 -21.50 6.93 -5.67
C SER A 314 -20.32 6.00 -5.93
N VAL A 315 -19.38 5.92 -4.99
CA VAL A 315 -18.17 5.11 -5.15
C VAL A 315 -18.10 4.05 -4.06
N VAL A 316 -17.86 2.81 -4.49
CA VAL A 316 -17.47 1.71 -3.62
C VAL A 316 -16.04 1.33 -3.96
N SER A 317 -15.18 1.15 -2.96
CA SER A 317 -13.85 0.59 -3.16
C SER A 317 -13.62 -0.62 -2.27
N VAL A 318 -13.26 -1.73 -2.90
CA VAL A 318 -13.25 -3.06 -2.29
C VAL A 318 -11.83 -3.50 -1.96
N GLU A 319 -11.64 -4.02 -0.75
CA GLU A 319 -10.49 -4.86 -0.39
C GLU A 319 -10.87 -6.33 -0.62
N TYR A 320 -9.89 -7.18 -0.91
CA TYR A 320 -10.10 -8.61 -1.16
C TYR A 320 -8.93 -9.43 -0.59
N ARG A 321 -9.13 -10.72 -0.37
CA ARG A 321 -8.04 -11.64 0.02
C ARG A 321 -6.96 -11.69 -1.04
N PHE A 322 -5.72 -11.58 -0.62
CA PHE A 322 -4.58 -11.80 -1.48
C PHE A 322 -4.38 -13.28 -1.76
N VAL A 323 -3.75 -13.62 -2.88
CA VAL A 323 -3.54 -15.03 -3.29
C VAL A 323 -2.77 -15.84 -2.24
N GLY A 324 -1.90 -15.20 -1.46
CA GLY A 324 -1.19 -15.83 -0.35
C GLY A 324 -2.13 -16.22 0.81
N GLU A 325 -3.12 -15.38 1.09
CA GLU A 325 -4.16 -15.64 2.11
C GLU A 325 -5.15 -16.67 1.60
N ALA A 326 -5.60 -16.56 0.35
CA ALA A 326 -6.43 -17.58 -0.30
C ALA A 326 -5.75 -18.96 -0.29
N THR A 327 -4.44 -19.02 -0.55
CA THR A 327 -3.67 -20.27 -0.45
C THR A 327 -3.64 -20.79 0.99
N ALA A 328 -3.49 -19.92 1.99
CA ALA A 328 -3.50 -20.30 3.40
C ALA A 328 -4.88 -20.82 3.84
N ASP A 329 -5.96 -20.31 3.24
CA ASP A 329 -7.34 -20.78 3.39
C ASP A 329 -7.63 -22.08 2.61
N GLY A 330 -6.66 -22.62 1.86
CA GLY A 330 -6.83 -23.84 1.06
C GLY A 330 -7.58 -23.65 -0.26
N VAL A 331 -7.73 -22.40 -0.73
CA VAL A 331 -8.43 -22.08 -1.99
C VAL A 331 -7.53 -22.40 -3.19
N VAL A 332 -8.06 -23.15 -4.15
CA VAL A 332 -7.36 -23.57 -5.38
C VAL A 332 -8.27 -23.33 -6.60
N PRO A 333 -7.79 -22.64 -7.66
CA PRO A 333 -6.50 -21.95 -7.73
C PRO A 333 -6.47 -20.71 -6.82
N PRO A 334 -5.28 -20.21 -6.42
CA PRO A 334 -5.18 -19.06 -5.52
C PRO A 334 -5.95 -17.80 -5.97
N VAL A 335 -6.04 -17.54 -7.28
CA VAL A 335 -6.77 -16.38 -7.84
C VAL A 335 -8.29 -16.46 -7.64
N LYS A 336 -8.85 -17.64 -7.38
CA LYS A 336 -10.26 -17.80 -7.03
C LYS A 336 -10.64 -16.97 -5.80
N GLY A 337 -9.75 -16.91 -4.80
CA GLY A 337 -9.97 -16.12 -3.57
C GLY A 337 -10.29 -14.64 -3.83
N PRO A 338 -9.37 -13.85 -4.43
CA PRO A 338 -9.64 -12.45 -4.73
C PRO A 338 -10.81 -12.24 -5.71
N LEU A 339 -11.01 -13.13 -6.69
CA LEU A 339 -12.07 -12.97 -7.69
C LEU A 339 -13.47 -13.25 -7.12
N ASP A 340 -13.62 -14.30 -6.32
CA ASP A 340 -14.86 -14.57 -5.59
C ASP A 340 -15.17 -13.47 -4.57
N ASP A 341 -14.14 -12.93 -3.90
CA ASP A 341 -14.30 -11.85 -2.94
C ASP A 341 -14.89 -10.59 -3.60
N VAL A 342 -14.40 -10.20 -4.79
CA VAL A 342 -14.96 -9.03 -5.50
C VAL A 342 -16.35 -9.31 -6.08
N ALA A 343 -16.64 -10.54 -6.52
CA ALA A 343 -17.99 -10.94 -6.93
C ALA A 343 -18.97 -10.84 -5.75
N ARG A 344 -18.58 -11.38 -4.60
CA ARG A 344 -19.34 -11.29 -3.35
C ARG A 344 -19.56 -9.85 -2.91
N ALA A 345 -18.53 -9.01 -3.01
CA ALA A 345 -18.65 -7.60 -2.67
C ALA A 345 -19.63 -6.86 -3.60
N LEU A 346 -19.64 -7.16 -4.92
CA LEU A 346 -20.59 -6.59 -5.86
C LEU A 346 -22.04 -6.97 -5.52
N GLN A 347 -22.28 -8.24 -5.23
CA GLN A 347 -23.59 -8.72 -4.76
C GLN A 347 -24.02 -8.01 -3.46
N PHE A 348 -23.10 -7.87 -2.50
CA PHE A 348 -23.36 -7.17 -1.25
C PHE A 348 -23.74 -5.70 -1.48
N VAL A 349 -23.04 -4.99 -2.36
CA VAL A 349 -23.38 -3.60 -2.74
C VAL A 349 -24.78 -3.52 -3.34
N ARG A 350 -25.17 -4.45 -4.21
CA ARG A 350 -26.52 -4.50 -4.78
C ARG A 350 -27.59 -4.75 -3.71
N SER A 351 -27.31 -5.62 -2.73
CA SER A 351 -28.21 -5.86 -1.59
C SER A 351 -28.41 -4.61 -0.73
N LYS A 352 -27.46 -3.66 -0.77
CA LYS A 352 -27.51 -2.37 -0.06
C LYS A 352 -28.10 -1.23 -0.86
N ALA A 353 -28.61 -1.49 -2.06
CA ALA A 353 -29.04 -0.42 -2.96
C ALA A 353 -30.16 0.46 -2.40
N ALA A 354 -31.13 -0.11 -1.68
CA ALA A 354 -32.16 0.68 -1.01
C ALA A 354 -31.57 1.53 0.13
N ASP A 355 -30.77 0.91 1.01
CA ASP A 355 -30.15 1.56 2.17
C ASP A 355 -29.21 2.71 1.78
N TRP A 356 -28.50 2.54 0.65
CA TRP A 356 -27.44 3.46 0.19
C TRP A 356 -27.89 4.37 -0.96
N ASN A 357 -29.19 4.36 -1.31
CA ASN A 357 -29.75 5.11 -2.44
C ASN A 357 -28.99 4.88 -3.76
N LEU A 358 -28.80 3.62 -4.13
CA LEU A 358 -28.06 3.21 -5.32
C LEU A 358 -29.00 2.68 -6.39
N ASP A 359 -28.72 3.03 -7.64
CA ASP A 359 -29.26 2.31 -8.78
C ASP A 359 -28.46 1.03 -8.97
N LYS A 360 -29.01 -0.08 -8.48
CA LYS A 360 -28.31 -1.36 -8.57
C LYS A 360 -28.10 -1.82 -10.01
N GLN A 361 -28.85 -1.35 -11.01
CA GLN A 361 -28.63 -1.77 -12.40
C GLN A 361 -27.41 -1.07 -13.03
N ARG A 362 -27.09 0.15 -12.59
CA ARG A 362 -26.02 0.99 -13.17
C ARG A 362 -24.76 0.96 -12.31
N ILE A 363 -24.07 -0.18 -12.30
CA ILE A 363 -22.78 -0.36 -11.61
C ILE A 363 -21.68 -0.62 -12.64
N GLY A 364 -20.70 0.29 -12.71
CA GLY A 364 -19.52 0.15 -13.57
C GLY A 364 -18.29 -0.20 -12.75
N ALA A 365 -17.50 -1.18 -13.21
CA ALA A 365 -16.28 -1.57 -12.53
C ALA A 365 -15.04 -0.84 -13.06
N SER A 366 -14.07 -0.59 -12.19
CA SER A 366 -12.79 0.00 -12.58
C SER A 366 -11.65 -0.48 -11.69
N GLY A 367 -10.44 -0.39 -12.21
CA GLY A 367 -9.23 -0.75 -11.51
C GLY A 367 -8.00 -0.65 -12.40
N GLY A 368 -6.83 -0.81 -11.77
CA GLY A 368 -5.55 -0.88 -12.46
C GLY A 368 -4.89 -2.25 -12.29
N SER A 369 -4.15 -2.73 -13.30
CA SER A 369 -3.36 -3.97 -13.21
C SER A 369 -4.22 -5.18 -12.79
N ALA A 370 -3.91 -5.87 -11.68
CA ALA A 370 -4.75 -6.96 -11.17
C ALA A 370 -6.22 -6.56 -10.92
N GLY A 371 -6.49 -5.33 -10.48
CA GLY A 371 -7.85 -4.82 -10.31
C GLY A 371 -8.56 -4.56 -11.65
N ALA A 372 -7.78 -4.22 -12.69
CA ALA A 372 -8.28 -4.16 -14.06
C ALA A 372 -8.66 -5.56 -14.58
N CYS A 373 -7.79 -6.55 -14.34
CA CYS A 373 -8.08 -7.95 -14.66
C CYS A 373 -9.34 -8.45 -13.93
N SER A 374 -9.49 -8.16 -12.64
CA SER A 374 -10.68 -8.50 -11.85
C SER A 374 -11.95 -7.79 -12.34
N SER A 375 -11.84 -6.51 -12.76
CA SER A 375 -12.98 -5.76 -13.32
C SER A 375 -13.44 -6.34 -14.66
N LEU A 376 -12.49 -6.70 -15.53
CA LEU A 376 -12.81 -7.35 -16.82
C LEU A 376 -13.32 -8.79 -16.61
N TRP A 377 -12.78 -9.51 -15.64
CA TRP A 377 -13.30 -10.82 -15.26
C TRP A 377 -14.76 -10.70 -14.84
N LEU A 378 -15.12 -9.79 -13.93
CA LEU A 378 -16.54 -9.55 -13.59
C LEU A 378 -17.39 -9.11 -14.78
N ALA A 379 -16.83 -8.35 -15.72
CA ALA A 379 -17.56 -7.88 -16.90
C ALA A 379 -17.95 -9.05 -17.82
N PHE A 380 -17.03 -9.98 -18.04
CA PHE A 380 -17.21 -11.08 -18.99
C PHE A 380 -17.64 -12.40 -18.34
N HIS A 381 -17.57 -12.51 -17.01
CA HIS A 381 -17.95 -13.74 -16.33
C HIS A 381 -19.48 -13.95 -16.45
N PRO A 382 -19.91 -15.21 -16.64
CA PRO A 382 -21.31 -15.58 -16.55
C PRO A 382 -21.95 -15.10 -15.24
N GLU A 383 -23.26 -14.88 -15.28
CA GLU A 383 -24.06 -14.55 -14.10
C GLU A 383 -23.80 -15.55 -12.96
N MET A 384 -23.59 -15.02 -11.75
CA MET A 384 -23.33 -15.81 -10.53
C MET A 384 -24.43 -15.64 -9.48
N ALA A 385 -25.51 -14.92 -9.78
CA ALA A 385 -26.70 -14.92 -8.94
C ALA A 385 -27.24 -16.35 -8.79
N ASP A 386 -27.54 -16.71 -7.54
CA ASP A 386 -28.26 -17.93 -7.18
C ASP A 386 -29.63 -17.52 -6.60
N PRO A 387 -30.70 -17.47 -7.43
CA PRO A 387 -32.03 -17.07 -6.99
C PRO A 387 -32.61 -17.93 -5.86
N ASP A 388 -32.16 -19.19 -5.78
CA ASP A 388 -32.65 -20.19 -4.83
C ASP A 388 -31.81 -20.26 -3.55
N SER A 389 -30.71 -19.49 -3.47
CA SER A 389 -29.85 -19.43 -2.28
C SER A 389 -30.61 -18.92 -1.04
N GLU A 390 -30.36 -19.50 0.13
CA GLU A 390 -30.84 -18.98 1.42
C GLU A 390 -30.16 -17.65 1.82
N ASP A 391 -28.98 -17.37 1.27
CA ASP A 391 -28.29 -16.09 1.45
C ASP A 391 -28.84 -15.05 0.46
N PRO A 392 -29.57 -14.02 0.93
CA PRO A 392 -30.18 -13.02 0.05
C PRO A 392 -29.15 -12.20 -0.73
N VAL A 393 -27.91 -12.11 -0.25
CA VAL A 393 -26.84 -11.43 -0.99
C VAL A 393 -26.45 -12.26 -2.23
N ALA A 394 -26.38 -13.59 -2.11
CA ALA A 394 -26.03 -14.46 -3.25
C ALA A 394 -27.08 -14.47 -4.36
N ARG A 395 -28.31 -14.00 -4.08
CA ARG A 395 -29.37 -13.82 -5.09
C ARG A 395 -29.16 -12.60 -5.98
N GLU A 396 -28.29 -11.66 -5.58
CA GLU A 396 -28.03 -10.46 -6.38
C GLU A 396 -27.10 -10.77 -7.56
N SER A 397 -27.34 -10.08 -8.68
CA SER A 397 -26.58 -10.24 -9.93
C SER A 397 -25.11 -9.84 -9.79
N THR A 398 -24.22 -10.49 -10.55
CA THR A 398 -22.83 -10.04 -10.72
C THR A 398 -22.56 -9.37 -12.07
N ARG A 399 -23.58 -9.19 -12.92
CA ARG A 399 -23.41 -8.51 -14.21
C ARG A 399 -23.16 -7.02 -14.00
N LEU A 400 -22.26 -6.46 -14.80
CA LEU A 400 -21.88 -5.05 -14.76
C LEU A 400 -22.58 -4.26 -15.85
N TRP A 401 -22.68 -2.94 -15.64
CA TRP A 401 -23.14 -1.98 -16.63
C TRP A 401 -22.05 -1.67 -17.67
N CYS A 402 -20.80 -1.58 -17.21
CA CYS A 402 -19.60 -1.40 -18.01
C CYS A 402 -18.35 -1.72 -17.18
N ALA A 403 -17.20 -1.84 -17.83
CA ALA A 403 -15.92 -1.82 -17.14
C ALA A 403 -14.94 -0.85 -17.81
N ALA A 404 -14.21 -0.06 -17.03
CA ALA A 404 -13.24 0.88 -17.56
C ALA A 404 -11.94 0.76 -16.78
N VAL A 405 -10.86 0.36 -17.44
CA VAL A 405 -9.67 -0.14 -16.74
C VAL A 405 -8.36 0.42 -17.29
N THR A 406 -7.30 0.36 -16.47
CA THR A 406 -5.96 0.84 -16.85
C THR A 406 -4.91 -0.27 -16.72
N GLY A 407 -4.12 -0.48 -17.77
CA GLY A 407 -3.00 -1.42 -17.76
C GLY A 407 -3.43 -2.86 -17.46
N ALA A 408 -4.54 -3.31 -18.04
CA ALA A 408 -5.10 -4.62 -17.73
C ALA A 408 -4.19 -5.76 -18.21
N GLN A 409 -4.12 -6.84 -17.43
CA GLN A 409 -3.75 -8.15 -17.94
C GLN A 409 -5.03 -8.78 -18.49
N THR A 410 -5.23 -8.73 -19.81
CA THR A 410 -6.49 -9.18 -20.43
C THR A 410 -6.54 -10.69 -20.62
N THR A 411 -5.40 -11.37 -20.56
CA THR A 411 -5.32 -12.84 -20.57
C THR A 411 -4.55 -13.34 -19.36
N LEU A 412 -4.89 -14.54 -18.90
CA LEU A 412 -4.13 -15.35 -17.94
C LEU A 412 -3.58 -16.63 -18.60
N ASP A 413 -3.44 -16.66 -19.92
CA ASP A 413 -2.81 -17.75 -20.65
C ASP A 413 -1.33 -17.43 -20.95
N PRO A 414 -0.36 -18.21 -20.40
CA PRO A 414 1.07 -17.92 -20.58
C PRO A 414 1.53 -18.06 -22.02
N LYS A 415 0.89 -18.90 -22.84
CA LYS A 415 1.22 -19.07 -24.25
C LYS A 415 0.78 -17.86 -25.06
N GLN A 416 -0.45 -17.38 -24.85
CA GLN A 416 -0.94 -16.15 -25.47
C GLN A 416 -0.06 -14.95 -25.06
N MET A 417 0.27 -14.84 -23.77
CA MET A 417 1.17 -13.79 -23.27
C MET A 417 2.54 -13.80 -23.97
N LYS A 418 3.12 -14.97 -24.23
CA LYS A 418 4.40 -15.10 -24.93
C LYS A 418 4.30 -14.77 -26.41
N GLU A 419 3.22 -15.18 -27.05
CA GLU A 419 2.96 -14.90 -28.46
C GLU A 419 2.82 -13.40 -28.71
N TRP A 420 2.04 -12.72 -27.88
CA TRP A 420 1.80 -11.28 -28.03
C TRP A 420 2.98 -10.45 -27.54
N THR A 421 3.68 -10.92 -26.50
CA THR A 421 4.78 -10.20 -25.83
C THR A 421 5.86 -11.20 -25.36
N PRO A 422 6.93 -11.45 -26.16
CA PRO A 422 7.89 -12.53 -25.89
C PRO A 422 8.62 -12.49 -24.54
N ASN A 423 8.76 -11.30 -23.93
CA ASN A 423 9.36 -11.15 -22.60
C ASN A 423 8.34 -11.08 -21.45
N SER A 424 7.10 -11.55 -21.65
CA SER A 424 6.12 -11.78 -20.59
C SER A 424 6.67 -12.68 -19.48
N ARG A 425 6.35 -12.32 -18.24
CA ARG A 425 6.88 -12.93 -17.00
C ARG A 425 5.92 -12.90 -15.80
N TYR A 426 4.68 -12.45 -16.00
CA TYR A 426 3.68 -12.26 -14.94
C TYR A 426 2.58 -13.33 -15.01
N GLY A 427 1.89 -13.59 -13.91
CA GLY A 427 0.64 -14.37 -13.88
C GLY A 427 0.74 -15.75 -13.23
N GLY A 428 1.93 -16.36 -13.16
CA GLY A 428 2.08 -17.71 -12.59
C GLY A 428 1.58 -17.84 -11.14
N HIS A 429 1.74 -16.79 -10.33
CA HIS A 429 1.30 -16.77 -8.93
C HIS A 429 -0.23 -16.85 -8.78
N ALA A 430 -1.00 -16.44 -9.79
CA ALA A 430 -2.46 -16.56 -9.82
C ALA A 430 -2.91 -18.04 -9.73
N PHE A 431 -2.10 -18.95 -10.27
CA PHE A 431 -2.36 -20.40 -10.30
C PHE A 431 -1.40 -21.19 -9.39
N GLY A 432 -0.71 -20.51 -8.47
CA GLY A 432 0.15 -21.16 -7.47
C GLY A 432 1.57 -21.49 -7.93
N PHE A 433 1.99 -21.08 -9.13
CA PHE A 433 3.37 -21.29 -9.58
C PHE A 433 4.31 -20.31 -8.89
N ARG A 434 5.37 -20.85 -8.29
CA ARG A 434 6.39 -20.08 -7.54
C ARG A 434 7.77 -20.16 -8.18
N GLY A 435 7.94 -21.03 -9.17
CA GLY A 435 9.25 -21.36 -9.72
C GLY A 435 10.02 -22.30 -8.80
N ASP A 436 11.24 -22.60 -9.20
CA ASP A 436 12.14 -23.53 -8.51
C ASP A 436 13.55 -22.93 -8.54
N SER A 437 14.00 -22.41 -7.39
CA SER A 437 15.29 -21.74 -7.28
C SER A 437 16.46 -22.70 -7.47
N GLU A 438 16.32 -23.97 -7.07
CA GLU A 438 17.36 -24.99 -7.25
C GLU A 438 17.53 -25.32 -8.74
N LYS A 439 16.41 -25.38 -9.48
CA LYS A 439 16.42 -25.61 -10.93
C LYS A 439 16.55 -24.35 -11.77
N LYS A 440 16.70 -23.17 -11.14
CA LYS A 440 16.73 -21.85 -11.81
C LYS A 440 15.51 -21.62 -12.73
N LEU A 441 14.36 -22.17 -12.38
CA LEU A 441 13.10 -21.96 -13.09
C LEU A 441 12.35 -20.80 -12.47
N SER A 442 11.97 -19.82 -13.28
CA SER A 442 11.08 -18.76 -12.81
C SER A 442 9.65 -19.29 -12.66
N ALA A 443 8.83 -18.57 -11.88
CA ALA A 443 7.40 -18.86 -11.80
C ALA A 443 6.71 -18.84 -13.17
N PHE A 444 7.17 -17.99 -14.11
CA PHE A 444 6.61 -17.94 -15.45
C PHE A 444 7.04 -19.14 -16.31
N ASP A 445 8.28 -19.62 -16.16
CA ASP A 445 8.74 -20.81 -16.90
C ASP A 445 7.92 -22.03 -16.50
N GLU A 446 7.66 -22.19 -15.20
CA GLU A 446 6.79 -23.23 -14.68
C GLU A 446 5.35 -23.08 -15.19
N PHE A 447 4.80 -21.87 -15.11
CA PHE A 447 3.46 -21.53 -15.59
C PHE A 447 3.28 -21.87 -17.07
N LEU A 448 4.26 -21.53 -17.92
CA LEU A 448 4.23 -21.86 -19.34
C LEU A 448 4.36 -23.36 -19.59
N ALA A 449 5.30 -24.03 -18.91
CA ALA A 449 5.52 -25.47 -19.09
C ALA A 449 4.33 -26.32 -18.62
N LYS A 450 3.58 -25.85 -17.61
CA LYS A 450 2.43 -26.55 -17.04
C LYS A 450 1.09 -26.03 -17.56
N ARG A 451 1.06 -25.19 -18.61
CA ARG A 451 -0.16 -24.59 -19.16
C ARG A 451 -1.29 -25.59 -19.38
N ASP A 452 -0.99 -26.77 -19.92
CA ASP A 452 -2.03 -27.76 -20.25
C ASP A 452 -2.75 -28.30 -19.00
N THR A 453 -2.12 -28.24 -17.84
CA THR A 453 -2.71 -28.68 -16.55
C THR A 453 -3.70 -27.67 -15.96
N ILE A 454 -3.68 -26.42 -16.45
CA ILE A 454 -4.48 -25.31 -15.91
C ILE A 454 -5.47 -24.74 -16.95
N LEU A 455 -5.66 -25.41 -18.09
CA LEU A 455 -6.60 -24.96 -19.12
C LEU A 455 -8.02 -24.71 -18.60
N PRO A 456 -8.60 -25.55 -17.70
CA PRO A 456 -9.89 -25.25 -17.11
C PRO A 456 -9.89 -23.93 -16.32
N TRP A 457 -8.83 -23.66 -15.55
CA TRP A 457 -8.71 -22.41 -14.80
C TRP A 457 -8.46 -21.20 -15.69
N ILE A 458 -7.74 -21.37 -16.81
CA ILE A 458 -7.60 -20.30 -17.80
C ILE A 458 -8.98 -19.97 -18.38
N ALA A 459 -9.79 -20.97 -18.73
CA ALA A 459 -11.14 -20.77 -19.25
C ALA A 459 -12.06 -20.06 -18.24
N GLU A 460 -11.89 -20.32 -16.94
CA GLU A 460 -12.72 -19.76 -15.87
C GLU A 460 -12.29 -18.35 -15.42
N TYR A 461 -10.97 -18.05 -15.40
CA TYR A 461 -10.45 -16.84 -14.76
C TYR A 461 -9.79 -15.83 -15.73
N SER A 462 -9.50 -16.21 -16.97
CA SER A 462 -8.90 -15.31 -17.95
C SER A 462 -9.97 -14.45 -18.62
N PRO A 463 -9.94 -13.10 -18.52
CA PRO A 463 -10.95 -12.26 -19.16
C PRO A 463 -11.10 -12.53 -20.67
N TYR A 464 -9.98 -12.71 -21.38
CA TYR A 464 -9.98 -13.03 -22.81
C TYR A 464 -10.73 -14.32 -23.14
N ALA A 465 -10.75 -15.32 -22.24
CA ALA A 465 -11.42 -16.58 -22.51
C ALA A 465 -12.94 -16.54 -22.28
N LEU A 466 -13.43 -15.47 -21.63
CA LEU A 466 -14.81 -15.34 -21.16
C LEU A 466 -15.69 -14.49 -22.08
N VAL A 467 -15.12 -13.72 -23.00
CA VAL A 467 -15.85 -12.76 -23.84
C VAL A 467 -17.01 -13.46 -24.57
N SER A 468 -18.23 -12.96 -24.35
CA SER A 468 -19.46 -13.39 -25.02
C SER A 468 -20.25 -12.21 -25.58
N SER A 469 -21.16 -12.46 -26.53
CA SER A 469 -21.88 -11.41 -27.26
C SER A 469 -22.85 -10.58 -26.41
N ASP A 470 -23.19 -11.05 -25.21
CA ASP A 470 -24.07 -10.38 -24.25
C ASP A 470 -23.31 -9.59 -23.18
N ASP A 471 -21.99 -9.44 -23.33
CA ASP A 471 -21.13 -8.71 -22.41
C ASP A 471 -21.30 -7.20 -22.44
N PRO A 472 -21.14 -6.53 -21.28
CA PRO A 472 -21.24 -5.09 -21.20
C PRO A 472 -20.07 -4.42 -21.93
N PRO A 473 -20.25 -3.16 -22.35
CA PRO A 473 -19.20 -2.40 -23.02
C PRO A 473 -18.01 -2.16 -22.08
N VAL A 474 -16.80 -2.19 -22.65
CA VAL A 474 -15.55 -2.00 -21.91
C VAL A 474 -14.68 -0.89 -22.48
N TYR A 475 -13.85 -0.31 -21.61
CA TYR A 475 -12.83 0.68 -21.93
C TYR A 475 -11.47 0.25 -21.38
N LEU A 476 -10.43 0.34 -22.19
CA LEU A 476 -9.08 -0.07 -21.86
C LEU A 476 -8.10 1.10 -22.09
N SER A 477 -7.32 1.49 -21.08
CA SER A 477 -6.23 2.47 -21.25
C SER A 477 -4.86 1.87 -20.93
N TYR A 478 -3.85 2.24 -21.73
CA TYR A 478 -2.46 1.83 -21.53
C TYR A 478 -1.50 3.00 -21.69
N SER A 479 -0.38 2.98 -20.97
CA SER A 479 0.61 4.07 -20.95
C SER A 479 1.66 4.00 -22.07
N SER A 480 1.61 2.96 -22.90
CA SER A 480 2.57 2.72 -23.99
C SER A 480 1.85 2.25 -25.24
N ALA A 481 2.32 2.67 -26.42
CA ALA A 481 1.84 2.15 -27.70
C ALA A 481 2.06 0.62 -27.82
N PRO A 482 1.20 -0.10 -28.56
CA PRO A 482 1.38 -1.53 -28.79
C PRO A 482 2.59 -1.82 -29.68
N ALA A 483 3.24 -2.95 -29.45
CA ALA A 483 4.17 -3.56 -30.40
C ALA A 483 4.08 -5.08 -30.28
N LEU A 484 3.12 -5.67 -31.01
CA LEU A 484 2.84 -7.10 -31.03
C LEU A 484 4.06 -7.91 -31.47
N GLY A 485 4.31 -9.03 -30.80
CA GLY A 485 5.43 -9.93 -31.07
C GLY A 485 6.81 -9.36 -30.71
N LYS A 486 6.88 -8.17 -30.09
CA LYS A 486 8.13 -7.52 -29.69
C LYS A 486 8.25 -7.44 -28.17
N LYS A 487 9.50 -7.38 -27.69
CA LYS A 487 9.80 -7.18 -26.27
C LYS A 487 9.33 -5.79 -25.83
N GLN A 488 8.76 -5.71 -24.64
CA GLN A 488 8.24 -4.48 -24.05
C GLN A 488 9.04 -4.08 -22.80
N LYS A 489 9.17 -2.77 -22.54
CA LYS A 489 9.83 -2.28 -21.32
C LYS A 489 9.05 -2.70 -20.07
N ASP A 490 7.73 -2.58 -20.14
CA ASP A 490 6.81 -3.14 -19.17
C ASP A 490 5.92 -4.19 -19.86
N PRO A 491 6.32 -5.47 -19.85
CA PRO A 491 5.53 -6.53 -20.47
C PRO A 491 4.27 -6.88 -19.67
N THR A 492 4.09 -6.35 -18.46
CA THR A 492 2.93 -6.67 -17.60
C THR A 492 1.74 -5.74 -17.86
N HIS A 493 2.01 -4.51 -18.31
CA HIS A 493 1.00 -3.48 -18.56
C HIS A 493 1.09 -2.94 -19.99
N THR A 494 1.38 -3.81 -20.96
CA THR A 494 1.52 -3.44 -22.37
C THR A 494 0.18 -3.35 -23.09
N ALA A 495 0.04 -2.38 -24.00
CA ALA A 495 -1.13 -2.25 -24.87
C ALA A 495 -1.35 -3.44 -25.83
N ASN A 496 -0.38 -4.34 -25.98
CA ASN A 496 -0.59 -5.59 -26.74
C ASN A 496 -1.79 -6.38 -26.20
N PHE A 497 -1.99 -6.39 -24.87
CA PHE A 497 -3.16 -7.00 -24.23
C PHE A 497 -4.46 -6.31 -24.61
N GLY A 498 -4.43 -4.97 -24.68
CA GLY A 498 -5.57 -4.17 -25.10
C GLY A 498 -5.98 -4.42 -26.54
N VAL A 499 -5.01 -4.41 -27.46
CA VAL A 499 -5.26 -4.66 -28.90
C VAL A 499 -5.92 -6.02 -29.10
N LYS A 500 -5.38 -7.08 -28.47
CA LYS A 500 -5.94 -8.43 -28.65
C LYS A 500 -7.31 -8.59 -28.02
N LEU A 501 -7.56 -7.99 -26.86
CA LEU A 501 -8.90 -8.03 -26.28
C LEU A 501 -9.90 -7.25 -27.13
N GLN A 502 -9.54 -6.07 -27.64
CA GLN A 502 -10.41 -5.29 -28.53
C GLN A 502 -10.79 -6.07 -29.79
N GLU A 503 -9.83 -6.67 -30.49
CA GLU A 503 -10.08 -7.52 -31.65
C GLU A 503 -11.06 -8.66 -31.32
N HIS A 504 -10.96 -9.25 -30.12
CA HIS A 504 -11.84 -10.33 -29.70
C HIS A 504 -13.25 -9.85 -29.34
N CYS A 505 -13.36 -8.73 -28.64
CA CYS A 505 -14.64 -8.06 -28.36
C CYS A 505 -15.37 -7.70 -29.66
N GLU A 506 -14.68 -7.11 -30.64
CA GLU A 506 -15.26 -6.76 -31.95
C GLU A 506 -15.81 -8.00 -32.69
N GLN A 507 -15.11 -9.13 -32.64
CA GLN A 507 -15.56 -10.39 -33.22
C GLN A 507 -16.80 -10.97 -32.51
N ALA A 508 -16.92 -10.73 -31.20
CA ALA A 508 -18.06 -11.16 -30.40
C ALA A 508 -19.24 -10.17 -30.47
N GLY A 509 -19.07 -8.98 -31.06
CA GLY A 509 -20.07 -7.91 -31.07
C GLY A 509 -20.15 -7.12 -29.77
N VAL A 510 -19.08 -7.10 -28.98
CA VAL A 510 -18.96 -6.36 -27.71
C VAL A 510 -18.23 -5.04 -27.95
N ASP A 511 -18.81 -3.93 -27.51
CA ASP A 511 -18.18 -2.61 -27.57
C ASP A 511 -16.90 -2.56 -26.71
N CYS A 512 -15.76 -2.28 -27.34
CA CYS A 512 -14.48 -2.13 -26.65
C CYS A 512 -13.71 -0.89 -27.14
N GLU A 513 -13.63 0.13 -26.30
CA GLU A 513 -12.80 1.31 -26.56
C GLU A 513 -11.38 1.09 -26.02
N LEU A 514 -10.36 1.38 -26.84
CA LEU A 514 -8.95 1.19 -26.50
C LEU A 514 -8.16 2.49 -26.68
N VAL A 515 -7.50 2.94 -25.62
CA VAL A 515 -6.69 4.15 -25.60
C VAL A 515 -5.24 3.86 -25.20
N TYR A 516 -4.31 4.38 -26.00
CA TYR A 516 -2.87 4.35 -25.75
C TYR A 516 -2.20 5.53 -26.48
N PRO A 517 -0.94 5.89 -26.17
CA PRO A 517 -0.23 6.93 -26.91
C PRO A 517 -0.22 6.65 -28.43
N GLY A 518 -0.87 7.51 -29.21
CA GLY A 518 -1.00 7.36 -30.67
C GLY A 518 -2.23 6.59 -31.15
N ALA A 519 -3.17 6.23 -30.27
CA ALA A 519 -4.46 5.68 -30.68
C ALA A 519 -5.23 6.71 -31.54
N ALA A 520 -5.85 6.24 -32.62
CA ALA A 520 -6.77 7.03 -33.43
C ALA A 520 -8.16 7.09 -32.77
N ASP A 521 -8.97 8.07 -33.15
CA ASP A 521 -10.41 8.13 -32.83
C ASP A 521 -10.77 8.02 -31.34
N VAL A 522 -9.91 8.53 -30.46
CA VAL A 522 -10.13 8.55 -29.00
C VAL A 522 -11.37 9.39 -28.66
N GLN A 523 -12.43 8.73 -28.19
CA GLN A 523 -13.67 9.39 -27.77
C GLN A 523 -13.56 9.84 -26.30
N HIS A 524 -13.03 8.97 -25.44
CA HIS A 524 -12.85 9.21 -24.02
C HIS A 524 -11.36 9.20 -23.66
N PRO A 525 -10.75 10.37 -23.40
CA PRO A 525 -9.31 10.46 -23.15
C PRO A 525 -8.83 9.70 -21.91
N THR A 526 -9.70 9.52 -20.93
CA THR A 526 -9.38 8.83 -19.68
C THR A 526 -10.47 7.85 -19.26
N THR A 527 -10.08 6.89 -18.42
CA THR A 527 -11.00 5.98 -17.73
C THR A 527 -12.09 6.73 -16.97
N THR A 528 -11.76 7.86 -16.33
CA THR A 528 -12.72 8.71 -15.61
C THR A 528 -13.77 9.30 -16.56
N ASP A 529 -13.35 9.80 -17.73
CA ASP A 529 -14.26 10.40 -18.71
C ASP A 529 -15.25 9.35 -19.25
N TYR A 530 -14.77 8.15 -19.56
CA TYR A 530 -15.61 7.04 -20.01
C TYR A 530 -16.63 6.62 -18.94
N LEU A 531 -16.20 6.48 -17.68
CA LEU A 531 -17.09 6.10 -16.58
C LEU A 531 -18.20 7.12 -16.37
N ILE A 532 -17.85 8.42 -16.33
CA ILE A 532 -18.83 9.51 -16.22
C ILE A 532 -19.80 9.46 -17.41
N TRP A 533 -19.27 9.28 -18.62
CA TRP A 533 -20.09 9.24 -19.82
C TRP A 533 -21.08 8.08 -19.81
N LYS A 534 -20.61 6.86 -19.48
CA LYS A 534 -21.41 5.63 -19.56
C LYS A 534 -22.39 5.47 -18.40
N LEU A 535 -22.01 5.83 -17.17
CA LEU A 535 -22.87 5.65 -15.98
C LEU A 535 -24.00 6.68 -15.89
N LYS A 536 -23.84 7.85 -16.52
CA LYS A 536 -24.87 8.91 -16.52
C LYS A 536 -25.90 8.74 -17.64
N ARG A 537 -25.73 7.76 -18.53
CA ARG A 537 -26.64 7.50 -19.66
C ARG A 537 -27.31 6.14 -19.48
N PRO A 538 -28.58 5.96 -19.91
CA PRO A 538 -29.17 4.64 -20.06
C PRO A 538 -28.43 3.86 -21.17
N ASN A 539 -28.48 2.52 -21.11
CA ASN A 539 -27.97 1.68 -22.20
C ASN A 539 -28.89 1.87 -23.40
N SER A 540 -28.29 2.23 -24.53
CA SER A 540 -28.94 2.38 -25.83
C SER A 540 -29.12 1.04 -26.52
#